data_AF-A0A1D2QLV8-F1
#
_entry.id   AF-A0A1D2QLV8-F1
#
_cell.length_a   1.000
_cell.length_b   1.000
_cell.length_c   1.000
_cell.angle_alpha   90.00
_cell.angle_beta   90.00
_cell.angle_gamma   90.00
#
_symmetry.space_group_name_H-M   'P 1'
#
loop_
_entity.id
_entity.type
_entity.pdbx_description
1 polymer ?
#
loop_
_entity_poly.entity_id
_entity_poly.type
_entity_poly.pdbx_seq_one_letter_code
_entity_poly.pdbx_strand_id
1 'polypeptide(L)'
;MVLKKMLASVAHKAISDYKKIPCLTVGVANIMVTYVESGVQCTREYGDIDGSFYISMEGVYENTLKYMIKEGLLSEFYERLNAIVTNTSGIRWGGS
;
A
#
# COMPACT_ATOMS: atom_id res chain seq x y z
N MET A 1 25.81 -15.20 -36.49
CA MET A 1 25.01 -15.78 -35.37
C MET A 1 25.09 -14.96 -34.07
N VAL A 2 26.20 -14.27 -33.77
CA VAL A 2 26.41 -13.52 -32.50
C VAL A 2 25.53 -12.27 -32.37
N LEU A 3 25.31 -11.51 -33.45
CA LEU A 3 24.53 -10.26 -33.42
C LEU A 3 23.05 -10.46 -33.01
N LYS A 4 22.41 -11.53 -33.51
CA LYS A 4 21.01 -11.86 -33.18
C LYS A 4 20.82 -12.23 -31.70
N LYS A 5 21.84 -12.85 -31.07
CA LYS A 5 21.81 -13.23 -29.65
C LYS A 5 21.91 -12.02 -28.72
N MET A 6 22.73 -11.02 -29.09
CA MET A 6 22.84 -9.77 -28.32
C MET A 6 21.52 -8.97 -28.35
N LEU A 7 20.88 -8.85 -29.50
CA LEU A 7 19.61 -8.13 -29.62
C LEU A 7 18.48 -8.78 -28.82
N ALA A 8 18.40 -10.11 -28.82
CA ALA A 8 17.46 -10.84 -27.98
C ALA A 8 17.74 -10.59 -26.48
N SER A 9 19.00 -10.65 -26.05
CA SER A 9 19.38 -10.34 -24.67
C SER A 9 18.96 -8.92 -24.24
N VAL A 10 19.17 -7.92 -25.09
CA VAL A 10 18.78 -6.52 -24.83
C VAL A 10 17.26 -6.39 -24.75
N ALA A 11 16.52 -7.04 -25.65
CA ALA A 11 15.06 -7.04 -25.62
C ALA A 11 14.50 -7.71 -24.35
N HIS A 12 15.05 -8.85 -23.95
CA HIS A 12 14.67 -9.53 -22.70
C HIS A 12 14.97 -8.68 -21.47
N LYS A 13 16.11 -7.96 -21.46
CA LYS A 13 16.44 -7.04 -20.37
C LYS A 13 15.47 -5.87 -20.31
N ALA A 14 15.15 -5.24 -21.44
CA ALA A 14 14.17 -4.16 -21.50
C ALA A 14 12.78 -4.61 -21.04
N ILE A 15 12.34 -5.81 -21.42
CA ILE A 15 11.06 -6.39 -20.96
C ILE A 15 11.10 -6.66 -19.46
N SER A 16 12.20 -7.22 -18.93
CA SER A 16 12.37 -7.43 -17.48
C SER A 16 12.42 -6.11 -16.72
N ASP A 17 13.11 -5.10 -17.23
CA ASP A 17 13.20 -3.78 -16.61
C ASP A 17 11.86 -3.03 -16.67
N TYR A 18 11.08 -3.19 -17.74
CA TYR A 18 9.72 -2.67 -17.83
C TYR A 18 8.76 -3.39 -16.88
N LYS A 19 8.89 -4.71 -16.72
CA LYS A 19 8.15 -5.49 -15.71
C LYS A 19 8.52 -5.12 -14.26
N LYS A 20 9.69 -4.53 -14.03
CA LYS A 20 10.10 -4.00 -12.71
C LYS A 20 9.50 -2.65 -12.39
N ILE A 21 8.84 -1.98 -13.34
CA ILE A 21 8.09 -0.75 -13.08
C ILE A 21 6.66 -1.22 -12.81
N PRO A 22 6.28 -1.49 -11.55
CA PRO A 22 5.03 -2.15 -11.27
C PRO A 22 4.03 -1.02 -11.01
N CYS A 23 3.78 -0.22 -12.05
CA CYS A 23 2.94 0.97 -11.97
C CYS A 23 1.52 0.64 -11.51
N LEU A 24 1.04 -0.56 -11.86
CA LEU A 24 -0.26 -1.04 -11.41
C LEU A 24 -0.24 -1.44 -9.93
N THR A 25 0.83 -2.07 -9.43
CA THR A 25 0.85 -2.53 -8.03
C THR A 25 1.13 -1.39 -7.07
N VAL A 26 2.04 -0.47 -7.42
CA VAL A 26 2.27 0.77 -6.68
C VAL A 26 1.02 1.65 -6.68
N GLY A 27 0.31 1.72 -7.81
CA GLY A 27 -0.96 2.44 -7.92
C GLY A 27 -2.06 1.87 -7.00
N VAL A 28 -2.22 0.55 -7.00
CA VAL A 28 -3.18 -0.14 -6.11
C VAL A 28 -2.80 0.08 -4.64
N ALA A 29 -1.52 -0.08 -4.28
CA ALA A 29 -1.03 0.16 -2.93
C ALA A 29 -1.28 1.62 -2.48
N ASN A 30 -1.05 2.60 -3.37
CA ASN A 30 -1.36 4.00 -3.10
C ASN A 30 -2.84 4.24 -2.79
N ILE A 31 -3.75 3.67 -3.60
CA ILE A 31 -5.20 3.81 -3.38
C ILE A 31 -5.59 3.24 -2.03
N MET A 32 -5.06 2.07 -1.68
CA MET A 32 -5.36 1.42 -0.40
C MET A 32 -4.86 2.24 0.81
N VAL A 33 -3.65 2.80 0.74
CA VAL A 33 -3.13 3.68 1.82
C VAL A 33 -3.95 4.95 1.93
N THR A 34 -4.28 5.60 0.82
CA THR A 34 -5.10 6.83 0.82
C THR A 34 -6.49 6.60 1.40
N TYR A 35 -7.09 5.43 1.16
CA TYR A 35 -8.36 5.05 1.78
C TYR A 35 -8.24 5.00 3.32
N VAL A 36 -7.18 4.36 3.84
CA VAL A 36 -6.96 4.26 5.29
C VAL A 36 -6.66 5.63 5.90
N GLU A 37 -5.83 6.46 5.24
CA GLU A 37 -5.55 7.83 5.68
C GLU A 37 -6.84 8.67 5.78
N SER A 38 -7.71 8.55 4.77
CA SER A 38 -9.01 9.25 4.74
C SER A 38 -9.92 8.76 5.87
N GLY A 39 -9.91 7.46 6.18
CA GLY A 39 -10.68 6.91 7.29
C GLY A 39 -10.22 7.44 8.65
N VAL A 40 -8.91 7.53 8.89
CA VAL A 40 -8.34 8.13 10.11
C VAL A 40 -8.72 9.61 10.24
N GLN A 41 -8.70 10.36 9.12
CA GLN A 41 -9.13 11.74 9.10
C GLN A 41 -10.63 11.89 9.40
N CYS A 42 -11.47 11.03 8.82
CA CYS A 42 -12.91 11.00 9.14
C CYS A 42 -13.16 10.76 10.62
N THR A 43 -12.47 9.81 11.27
CA THR A 43 -12.64 9.59 12.71
C THR A 43 -12.16 10.79 13.55
N ARG A 44 -11.10 11.49 13.11
CA ARG A 44 -10.62 12.71 13.79
C ARG A 44 -11.61 13.87 13.66
N GLU A 45 -12.28 14.01 12.52
CA GLU A 45 -13.20 15.13 12.22
C GLU A 45 -14.61 14.91 12.77
N TYR A 46 -15.14 13.68 12.69
CA TYR A 46 -16.54 13.39 12.99
C TYR A 46 -16.76 12.64 14.31
N GLY A 47 -15.68 12.21 14.98
CA GLY A 47 -15.77 11.44 16.22
C GLY A 47 -16.20 10.00 15.96
N ASP A 48 -16.98 9.43 16.88
CA ASP A 48 -17.36 8.01 16.81
C ASP A 48 -18.40 7.78 15.71
N ILE A 49 -17.99 7.09 14.63
CA ILE A 49 -18.83 6.90 13.44
C ILE A 49 -19.73 5.67 13.62
N ASP A 50 -19.14 4.49 13.68
CA ASP A 50 -19.80 3.19 13.93
C ASP A 50 -18.72 2.09 14.05
N GLY A 51 -18.96 1.07 14.88
CA GLY A 51 -18.06 -0.09 15.02
C GLY A 51 -17.86 -0.88 13.73
N SER A 52 -18.87 -0.93 12.84
CA SER A 52 -18.74 -1.62 11.54
C SER A 52 -17.76 -0.93 10.60
N PHE A 53 -17.69 0.41 10.65
CA PHE A 53 -16.74 1.22 9.89
C PHE A 53 -15.30 0.91 10.31
N TYR A 54 -15.09 0.76 11.62
CA TYR A 54 -13.80 0.45 12.21
C TYR A 54 -13.27 -0.94 11.85
N ILE A 55 -14.13 -1.97 11.93
CA ILE A 55 -13.79 -3.33 11.51
C ILE A 55 -13.44 -3.38 10.01
N SER A 56 -14.19 -2.65 9.19
CA SER A 56 -13.91 -2.54 7.76
C SER A 56 -12.54 -1.88 7.50
N MET A 57 -12.23 -0.79 8.21
CA MET A 57 -10.97 -0.08 8.03
C MET A 57 -9.76 -0.92 8.45
N GLU A 58 -9.87 -1.64 9.56
CA GLU A 58 -8.84 -2.57 10.04
C GLU A 58 -8.57 -3.68 9.00
N GLY A 59 -9.64 -4.27 8.45
CA GLY A 59 -9.50 -5.28 7.39
C GLY A 59 -8.86 -4.74 6.10
N VAL A 60 -9.16 -3.50 5.71
CA VAL A 60 -8.50 -2.86 4.57
C VAL A 60 -7.01 -2.59 4.85
N TYR A 61 -6.68 -2.13 6.06
CA TYR A 61 -5.29 -1.92 6.46
C TYR A 61 -4.49 -3.24 6.47
N GLU A 62 -5.04 -4.31 7.04
CA GLU A 62 -4.42 -5.64 7.04
C GLU A 62 -4.18 -6.16 5.62
N ASN A 63 -5.17 -6.01 4.73
CA ASN A 63 -5.05 -6.39 3.33
C ASN A 63 -4.00 -5.55 2.59
N THR A 64 -3.86 -4.26 2.94
CA THR A 64 -2.84 -3.36 2.40
C THR A 64 -1.44 -3.86 2.75
N LEU A 65 -1.21 -4.22 4.03
CA LEU A 65 0.06 -4.77 4.48
C LEU A 65 0.40 -6.10 3.79
N LYS A 66 -0.57 -7.02 3.70
CA LYS A 66 -0.40 -8.30 2.99
C LYS A 66 -0.04 -8.10 1.52
N TYR A 67 -0.70 -7.16 0.85
CA TYR A 67 -0.44 -6.81 -0.53
C TYR A 67 0.97 -6.24 -0.71
N MET A 68 1.37 -5.29 0.14
CA MET A 68 2.69 -4.66 0.07
C MET A 68 3.84 -5.62 0.36
N ILE A 69 3.67 -6.54 1.31
CA ILE A 69 4.66 -7.59 1.60
C ILE A 69 4.82 -8.50 0.38
N LYS A 70 3.71 -8.91 -0.23
CA LYS A 70 3.70 -9.78 -1.41
C LYS A 70 4.39 -9.14 -2.61
N GLU A 71 4.13 -7.85 -2.85
CA GLU A 71 4.65 -7.11 -4.01
C GLU A 71 6.01 -6.43 -3.73
N GLY A 72 6.56 -6.54 -2.52
CA GLY A 72 7.86 -5.97 -2.16
C GLY A 72 7.86 -4.44 -2.01
N LEU A 73 6.71 -3.83 -1.72
CA LEU A 73 6.50 -2.38 -1.69
C LEU A 73 6.60 -1.77 -0.28
N LEU A 74 6.77 -2.59 0.76
CA LEU A 74 6.66 -2.14 2.15
C LEU A 74 7.60 -0.97 2.49
N SER A 75 8.83 -0.99 1.96
CA SER A 75 9.82 0.08 2.20
C SER A 75 9.42 1.42 1.59
N GLU A 76 8.69 1.43 0.47
CA GLU A 76 8.25 2.64 -0.22
C GLU A 76 7.13 3.35 0.55
N PHE A 77 6.33 2.59 1.31
CA PHE A 77 5.15 3.09 2.02
C PHE A 77 5.31 3.13 3.54
N TYR A 78 6.46 2.69 4.07
CA TYR A 78 6.69 2.54 5.50
C TYR A 78 6.40 3.81 6.31
N GLU A 79 6.85 4.97 5.84
CA GLU A 79 6.62 6.24 6.55
C GLU A 79 5.13 6.58 6.66
N ARG A 80 4.35 6.34 5.58
CA ARG A 80 2.91 6.59 5.57
C ARG A 80 2.16 5.61 6.47
N LEU A 81 2.52 4.32 6.42
CA LEU A 81 1.96 3.31 7.32
C LEU A 81 2.24 3.62 8.79
N ASN A 82 3.47 4.03 9.10
CA ASN A 82 3.85 4.44 10.44
C ASN A 82 3.11 5.71 10.88
N ALA A 83 2.89 6.66 9.97
CA ALA A 83 2.09 7.86 10.23
C ALA A 83 0.62 7.52 10.53
N ILE A 84 0.04 6.51 9.89
CA ILE A 84 -1.31 6.01 10.19
C ILE A 84 -1.38 5.51 11.64
N VAL A 85 -0.45 4.63 12.03
CA VAL A 85 -0.42 4.04 13.39
C VAL A 85 -0.12 5.08 14.47
N THR A 86 0.80 6.01 14.20
CA THR A 86 1.14 7.08 15.14
C THR A 86 0.03 8.13 15.27
N ASN A 87 -0.68 8.47 14.19
CA ASN A 87 -1.83 9.37 14.27
C ASN A 87 -3.06 8.76 14.95
N THR A 88 -3.19 7.43 14.93
CA THR A 88 -4.24 6.72 15.67
C THR A 88 -3.86 6.44 17.13
N SER A 89 -2.59 6.58 17.53
CA SER A 89 -2.17 6.37 18.94
C SER A 89 -2.79 7.35 19.96
N GLY A 90 -3.40 8.44 19.50
CA GLY A 90 -4.20 9.37 20.31
C GLY A 90 -5.73 9.21 20.14
N ILE A 91 -6.17 8.33 19.26
CA ILE A 91 -7.58 7.99 19.04
C ILE A 91 -7.78 6.63 19.69
N ARG A 92 -8.67 6.52 20.68
CA ARG A 92 -8.85 5.29 21.46
C ARG A 92 -9.54 4.22 20.61
N TRP A 93 -8.75 3.43 19.88
CA TRP A 93 -9.21 2.25 19.17
C TRP A 93 -8.99 1.02 20.06
N GLY A 94 -10.07 0.49 20.63
CA GLY A 94 -10.02 -0.66 21.52
C GLY A 94 -9.69 -0.26 22.97
N GLY A 95 -10.73 0.02 23.74
CA GLY A 95 -10.60 0.39 25.15
C GLY A 95 -11.89 0.19 25.93
N SER A 96 -12.49 -0.99 25.84
CA SER A 96 -13.26 -1.68 26.88
C SER A 96 -13.36 -3.16 26.51
#